data_AF-A0A8T0FPH9-F1
#
_entry.id   AF-A0A8T0FPH9-F1
#
_cell.length_a   1.000
_cell.length_b   1.000
_cell.length_c   1.000
_cell.angle_alpha   90.00
_cell.angle_beta   90.00
_cell.angle_gamma   90.00
#
_symmetry.space_group_name_H-M   'P 1'
#
loop_
_entity.id
_entity.type
_entity.pdbx_description
1 polymer ?
#
loop_
_entity_poly.entity_id
_entity_poly.type
_entity_poly.pdbx_seq_one_letter_code
_entity_poly.pdbx_strand_id
1 'polypeptide(L)'
;MDSSESDYSWPFTTANIIDYEVLCLQTVYSKAPSIKKTLSSLEAFTKECKLIADRNGVEYYTYSQLHFLKEMVLTIPFDTAFLDFLVNINYSLCKPKFFDNFKNVLMNEYIHHMEKYLSTSLKASVELDGGILLTSQVETIVKKFLRVFHILKLDPELTSENLVQYEFLAELLKVCHSVNVQDSQLVVSLLKLTIDRYVSENCGVMFVRQPHYPHEFFEYILKHVTRVKFDLLQYYSNHSRTLWDCARNFSVICAASFGKVDQVLCLLQHGFDIFPDYEARHSGHGYPHIKEIMSPTNRMVLQIMSRMRLVNCFTSDSDQPPENGYYMTTPKQEECFRLIWRALPEPYVTHSQLALDISTEYFYLALHAIFRPFRHNKNLKLAAMYETCFEDMAVGPHEPRSLKHLCRCTIRKRLHQTRSLPNGVFHLGLPKSLEKYLNLEYD
;
A
#
# COMPACT_ATOMS: atom_id res chain seq x y z
N MET A 1 -33.61 51.99 -21.15
CA MET A 1 -33.98 51.34 -19.87
C MET A 1 -34.67 50.03 -20.21
N ASP A 2 -34.03 49.14 -20.97
CA ASP A 2 -32.85 48.34 -20.61
C ASP A 2 -33.09 47.51 -19.34
N SER A 3 -33.75 46.36 -19.53
CA SER A 3 -33.57 45.19 -18.68
C SER A 3 -33.46 43.98 -19.61
N SER A 4 -32.22 43.73 -20.01
CA SER A 4 -31.78 42.51 -20.67
C SER A 4 -31.84 41.36 -19.66
N GLU A 5 -32.91 40.56 -19.73
CA GLU A 5 -32.88 39.19 -19.20
C GLU A 5 -31.99 38.36 -20.13
N SER A 6 -30.71 38.30 -19.78
CA SER A 6 -29.78 37.38 -20.41
C SER A 6 -30.02 35.98 -19.83
N ASP A 7 -30.67 35.14 -20.61
CA ASP A 7 -30.61 33.69 -20.52
C ASP A 7 -29.14 33.22 -20.59
N TYR A 8 -28.48 33.14 -19.44
CA TYR A 8 -27.28 32.31 -19.28
C TYR A 8 -27.70 30.96 -18.72
N SER A 9 -28.37 30.16 -19.55
CA SER A 9 -28.41 28.72 -19.36
C SER A 9 -26.99 28.19 -19.58
N TRP A 10 -26.21 28.06 -18.50
CA TRP A 10 -24.95 27.32 -18.55
C TRP A 10 -25.25 25.87 -18.89
N PRO A 11 -24.73 25.32 -20.00
CA PRO A 11 -24.90 23.90 -20.28
C PRO A 11 -23.95 23.12 -19.36
N PHE A 12 -24.41 22.81 -18.15
CA PHE A 12 -23.93 21.64 -17.41
C PHE A 12 -24.55 20.36 -17.99
N THR A 13 -24.60 20.25 -19.32
CA THR A 13 -24.81 18.99 -20.00
C THR A 13 -23.48 18.24 -19.98
N THR A 14 -23.40 17.26 -19.08
CA THR A 14 -22.68 16.01 -19.32
C THR A 14 -21.30 16.22 -19.96
N ALA A 15 -20.36 16.78 -19.18
CA ALA A 15 -18.97 16.43 -19.36
C ALA A 15 -18.85 14.91 -19.11
N ASN A 16 -19.18 14.14 -20.15
CA ASN A 16 -18.76 12.77 -20.28
C ASN A 16 -17.25 12.83 -20.16
N ILE A 17 -16.75 12.51 -18.95
CA ILE A 17 -15.35 12.16 -18.70
C ILE A 17 -14.91 11.38 -19.93
N ILE A 18 -14.03 12.04 -20.67
CA ILE A 18 -13.79 11.98 -22.11
C ILE A 18 -13.89 10.56 -22.67
N ASP A 19 -14.52 10.41 -23.84
CA ASP A 19 -14.54 9.15 -24.58
C ASP A 19 -13.10 8.66 -24.71
N TYR A 20 -12.78 7.59 -24.01
CA TYR A 20 -11.42 7.03 -23.95
C TYR A 20 -10.88 6.74 -25.36
N GLU A 21 -11.78 6.40 -26.28
CA GLU A 21 -11.51 6.22 -27.70
C GLU A 21 -11.09 7.52 -28.39
N VAL A 22 -11.76 8.64 -28.11
CA VAL A 22 -11.41 9.97 -28.62
C VAL A 22 -10.06 10.44 -28.07
N LEU A 23 -9.79 10.21 -26.78
CA LEU A 23 -8.50 10.55 -26.14
C LEU A 23 -7.36 9.72 -26.75
N CYS A 24 -7.56 8.40 -26.91
CA CYS A 24 -6.60 7.54 -27.61
C CYS A 24 -6.34 8.03 -29.03
N LEU A 25 -7.39 8.35 -29.79
CA LEU A 25 -7.27 8.89 -31.14
C LEU A 25 -6.49 10.21 -31.14
N GLN A 26 -6.82 11.16 -30.25
CA GLN A 26 -6.12 12.44 -30.15
C GLN A 26 -4.65 12.29 -29.77
N THR A 27 -4.30 11.40 -28.84
CA THR A 27 -2.90 11.10 -28.49
C THR A 27 -2.17 10.42 -29.65
N VAL A 28 -2.83 9.53 -30.39
CA VAL A 28 -2.27 8.91 -31.60
C VAL A 28 -2.04 9.95 -32.69
N TYR A 29 -3.00 10.84 -32.96
CA TYR A 29 -2.85 11.93 -33.93
C TYR A 29 -1.77 12.92 -33.52
N SER A 30 -1.66 13.28 -32.23
CA SER A 30 -0.63 14.20 -31.75
C SER A 30 0.77 13.60 -31.76
N LYS A 31 0.88 12.27 -31.61
CA LYS A 31 2.14 11.53 -31.76
C LYS A 31 2.37 10.99 -33.18
N ALA A 32 1.43 11.07 -34.11
CA ALA A 32 1.63 10.63 -35.50
C ALA A 32 2.79 11.37 -36.20
N PRO A 33 3.01 12.69 -35.99
CA PRO A 33 4.19 13.38 -36.52
C PRO A 33 5.51 12.87 -35.91
N SER A 34 5.52 12.49 -34.63
CA SER A 34 6.71 11.92 -33.99
C SER A 34 6.93 10.48 -34.43
N ILE A 35 5.88 9.68 -34.67
CA ILE A 35 5.98 8.35 -35.28
C ILE A 35 6.53 8.44 -36.70
N LYS A 36 6.06 9.39 -37.51
CA LYS A 36 6.62 9.66 -38.85
C LYS A 36 8.10 10.02 -38.77
N LYS A 37 8.47 10.92 -37.83
CA LYS A 37 9.86 11.30 -37.60
C LYS A 37 10.70 10.11 -37.12
N THR A 38 10.18 9.27 -36.22
CA THR A 38 10.84 8.06 -35.72
C THR A 38 11.04 7.04 -36.83
N LEU A 39 10.06 6.82 -37.70
CA LEU A 39 10.20 5.95 -38.87
C LEU A 39 11.23 6.48 -39.86
N SER A 40 11.25 7.79 -40.12
CA SER A 40 12.30 8.42 -40.93
C SER A 40 13.69 8.32 -40.31
N SER A 41 13.81 8.46 -38.98
CA SER A 41 15.07 8.26 -38.25
C SER A 41 15.52 6.79 -38.26
N LEU A 42 14.59 5.83 -38.15
CA LEU A 42 14.88 4.40 -38.24
C LEU A 42 15.35 4.01 -39.64
N GLU A 43 14.74 4.58 -40.68
CA GLU A 43 15.15 4.38 -42.07
C GLU A 43 16.55 4.96 -42.33
N ALA A 44 16.85 6.15 -41.80
CA ALA A 44 18.17 6.77 -41.88
C ALA A 44 19.24 5.93 -41.16
N PHE A 45 18.95 5.47 -39.94
CA PHE A 45 19.83 4.61 -39.17
C PHE A 45 20.08 3.27 -39.87
N THR A 46 19.04 2.66 -40.44
CA THR A 46 19.18 1.40 -41.20
C THR A 46 20.08 1.57 -42.43
N LYS A 47 20.00 2.72 -43.12
CA LYS A 47 20.90 3.07 -44.23
C LYS A 47 22.34 3.26 -43.76
N GLU A 48 22.54 3.87 -42.60
CA GLU A 48 23.87 4.08 -41.99
C GLU A 48 24.52 2.76 -41.57
N CYS A 49 23.77 1.88 -40.88
CA CYS A 49 24.24 0.54 -40.52
C CYS A 49 24.65 -0.28 -41.74
N LYS A 50 23.88 -0.18 -42.84
CA LYS A 50 24.23 -0.82 -44.11
C LYS A 50 25.55 -0.28 -44.68
N LEU A 51 25.70 1.05 -44.74
CA LEU A 51 26.91 1.71 -45.21
C LEU A 51 28.16 1.28 -44.42
N ILE A 52 28.03 1.13 -43.10
CA ILE A 52 29.11 0.67 -42.21
C ILE A 52 29.43 -0.80 -42.48
N ALA A 53 28.42 -1.66 -42.63
CA ALA A 53 28.63 -3.08 -42.91
C ALA A 53 29.27 -3.32 -44.29
N ASP A 54 28.80 -2.60 -45.32
CA ASP A 54 29.35 -2.65 -46.68
C ASP A 54 30.84 -2.21 -46.69
N ARG A 55 31.20 -1.17 -45.91
CA ARG A 55 32.60 -0.73 -45.74
C ARG A 55 33.50 -1.77 -45.08
N ASN A 56 32.92 -2.62 -44.24
CA ASN A 56 33.64 -3.67 -43.52
C ASN A 56 33.62 -5.02 -44.26
N GLY A 57 33.09 -5.07 -45.49
CA GLY A 57 33.00 -6.29 -46.29
C GLY A 57 32.00 -7.33 -45.73
N VAL A 58 31.07 -6.90 -44.87
CA VAL A 58 30.04 -7.76 -44.28
C VAL A 58 28.73 -7.52 -45.00
N GLU A 59 28.17 -8.56 -45.65
CA GLU A 59 26.86 -8.45 -46.30
C GLU A 59 25.75 -8.26 -45.24
N TYR A 60 25.26 -7.03 -45.11
CA TYR A 60 24.13 -6.70 -44.25
C TYR A 60 22.83 -6.71 -45.06
N TYR A 61 22.13 -7.85 -45.01
CA TYR A 61 20.87 -8.07 -45.73
C TYR A 61 19.72 -7.25 -45.14
N THR A 62 19.61 -6.03 -45.62
CA THR A 62 18.52 -5.09 -45.30
C THR A 62 17.27 -5.28 -46.14
N TYR A 63 17.30 -6.20 -47.11
CA TYR A 63 16.32 -6.25 -48.19
C TYR A 63 14.88 -6.40 -47.70
N SER A 64 14.61 -7.24 -46.69
CA SER A 64 13.25 -7.41 -46.15
C SER A 64 12.72 -6.19 -45.39
N GLN A 65 13.56 -5.53 -44.59
CA GLN A 65 13.19 -4.36 -43.79
C GLN A 65 13.07 -3.09 -44.64
N LEU A 66 13.99 -2.88 -45.59
CA LEU A 66 13.96 -1.73 -46.50
C LEU A 66 12.87 -1.89 -47.58
N HIS A 67 12.53 -3.11 -48.00
CA HIS A 67 11.40 -3.36 -48.90
C HIS A 67 10.06 -3.12 -48.19
N PHE A 68 9.90 -3.60 -46.95
CA PHE A 68 8.72 -3.30 -46.13
C PHE A 68 8.53 -1.79 -45.91
N LEU A 69 9.60 -1.07 -45.59
CA LEU A 69 9.58 0.38 -45.40
C LEU A 69 9.37 1.14 -46.72
N LYS A 70 9.99 0.71 -47.83
CA LYS A 70 9.82 1.35 -49.16
C LYS A 70 8.44 1.11 -49.76
N GLU A 71 7.86 -0.07 -49.63
CA GLU A 71 6.49 -0.32 -50.09
C GLU A 71 5.50 0.50 -49.28
N MET A 72 5.67 0.61 -47.95
CA MET A 72 4.87 1.53 -47.13
C MET A 72 4.98 3.02 -47.54
N VAL A 73 6.08 3.44 -48.15
CA VAL A 73 6.29 4.85 -48.53
C VAL A 73 5.83 5.14 -49.97
N LEU A 74 5.84 4.14 -50.86
CA LEU A 74 5.61 4.32 -52.30
C LEU A 74 4.16 4.05 -52.75
N THR A 75 3.40 3.19 -52.08
CA THR A 75 2.01 2.86 -52.51
C THR A 75 0.93 3.77 -51.92
N ILE A 76 1.31 4.85 -51.26
CA ILE A 76 0.42 5.53 -50.31
C ILE A 76 0.32 7.03 -50.64
N PRO A 77 -0.82 7.51 -51.16
CA PRO A 77 -1.12 8.93 -51.14
C PRO A 77 -1.44 9.33 -49.69
N PHE A 78 -0.63 10.23 -49.13
CA PHE A 78 -0.83 10.80 -47.78
C PHE A 78 -2.00 11.80 -47.77
N ASP A 79 -3.19 11.31 -48.12
CA ASP A 79 -4.44 11.98 -47.78
C ASP A 79 -4.86 11.57 -46.37
N THR A 80 -5.56 12.46 -45.67
CA THR A 80 -6.15 12.28 -44.34
C THR A 80 -6.94 10.97 -44.21
N ALA A 81 -7.70 10.59 -45.25
CA ALA A 81 -8.42 9.32 -45.31
C ALA A 81 -7.51 8.07 -45.25
N PHE A 82 -6.27 8.19 -45.71
CA PHE A 82 -5.30 7.10 -45.68
C PHE A 82 -4.56 7.01 -44.35
N LEU A 83 -4.30 8.15 -43.70
CA LEU A 83 -3.88 8.18 -42.30
C LEU A 83 -4.94 7.51 -41.41
N ASP A 84 -6.22 7.78 -41.65
CA ASP A 84 -7.33 7.09 -40.97
C ASP A 84 -7.36 5.59 -41.30
N PHE A 85 -7.04 5.19 -42.53
CA PHE A 85 -6.95 3.77 -42.92
C PHE A 85 -5.74 3.05 -42.33
N LEU A 86 -4.54 3.64 -42.34
CA LEU A 86 -3.34 3.08 -41.69
C LEU A 86 -3.48 3.08 -40.18
N VAL A 87 -4.06 4.11 -39.59
CA VAL A 87 -4.43 4.12 -38.17
C VAL A 87 -5.40 2.98 -37.95
N ASN A 88 -6.48 2.83 -38.71
CA ASN A 88 -7.42 1.71 -38.53
C ASN A 88 -6.81 0.31 -38.75
N ILE A 89 -5.92 0.12 -39.73
CA ILE A 89 -5.30 -1.18 -40.03
C ILE A 89 -4.15 -1.51 -39.06
N ASN A 90 -3.24 -0.57 -38.77
CA ASN A 90 -2.24 -0.79 -37.71
C ASN A 90 -2.93 -0.92 -36.34
N TYR A 91 -3.97 -0.14 -36.09
CA TYR A 91 -4.76 -0.28 -34.87
C TYR A 91 -5.54 -1.59 -34.81
N SER A 92 -5.87 -2.23 -35.94
CA SER A 92 -6.55 -3.54 -35.95
C SER A 92 -5.57 -4.71 -35.88
N LEU A 93 -4.46 -4.65 -36.61
CA LEU A 93 -3.46 -5.73 -36.70
C LEU A 93 -2.41 -5.65 -35.57
N CYS A 94 -1.96 -4.45 -35.25
CA CYS A 94 -1.06 -4.20 -34.13
C CYS A 94 -1.83 -3.86 -32.86
N LYS A 95 -3.18 -3.87 -32.84
CA LYS A 95 -4.01 -3.56 -31.65
C LYS A 95 -3.39 -4.10 -30.37
N PRO A 96 -3.10 -5.42 -30.26
CA PRO A 96 -2.62 -5.97 -29.00
C PRO A 96 -1.25 -5.40 -28.62
N LYS A 97 -0.27 -5.44 -29.54
CA LYS A 97 1.11 -4.97 -29.29
C LYS A 97 1.23 -3.46 -29.13
N PHE A 98 0.42 -2.71 -29.86
CA PHE A 98 0.33 -1.25 -29.79
C PHE A 98 -0.29 -0.85 -28.45
N PHE A 99 -1.42 -1.44 -28.07
CA PHE A 99 -1.99 -1.20 -26.75
C PHE A 99 -1.01 -1.58 -25.65
N ASP A 100 -0.32 -2.71 -25.73
CA ASP A 100 0.67 -3.12 -24.74
C ASP A 100 1.80 -2.07 -24.57
N ASN A 101 2.32 -1.52 -25.67
CA ASN A 101 3.37 -0.51 -25.62
C ASN A 101 2.89 0.87 -25.14
N PHE A 102 1.63 1.23 -25.37
CA PHE A 102 1.08 2.55 -25.04
C PHE A 102 0.23 2.59 -23.77
N LYS A 103 -0.14 1.44 -23.20
CA LYS A 103 -0.94 1.31 -21.97
C LYS A 103 -0.51 2.27 -20.86
N ASN A 104 0.79 2.29 -20.57
CA ASN A 104 1.34 3.13 -19.51
C ASN A 104 1.27 4.62 -19.85
N VAL A 105 1.57 4.99 -21.10
CA VAL A 105 1.48 6.37 -21.56
C VAL A 105 0.03 6.87 -21.51
N LEU A 106 -0.91 6.07 -22.03
CA LEU A 106 -2.34 6.38 -22.02
C LEU A 106 -2.86 6.49 -20.58
N MET A 107 -2.41 5.61 -19.69
CA MET A 107 -2.79 5.68 -18.28
C MET A 107 -2.26 6.95 -17.60
N ASN A 108 -1.02 7.33 -17.87
CA ASN A 108 -0.41 8.53 -17.28
C ASN A 108 -1.12 9.81 -17.76
N GLU A 109 -1.46 9.91 -19.05
CA GLU A 109 -2.27 11.02 -19.58
C GLU A 109 -3.66 11.06 -18.95
N TYR A 110 -4.32 9.89 -18.83
CA TYR A 110 -5.62 9.79 -18.18
C TYR A 110 -5.56 10.21 -16.71
N ILE A 111 -4.52 9.80 -15.98
CA ILE A 111 -4.27 10.24 -14.60
C ILE A 111 -4.11 11.75 -14.54
N HIS A 112 -3.29 12.35 -15.40
CA HIS A 112 -3.09 13.80 -15.42
C HIS A 112 -4.40 14.58 -15.63
N HIS A 113 -5.25 14.11 -16.55
CA HIS A 113 -6.59 14.68 -16.75
C HIS A 113 -7.48 14.54 -15.51
N MET A 114 -7.44 13.38 -14.86
CA MET A 114 -8.23 13.09 -13.66
C MET A 114 -7.78 13.91 -12.46
N GLU A 115 -6.47 14.11 -12.27
CA GLU A 115 -5.90 14.98 -11.25
C GLU A 115 -6.36 16.42 -11.43
N LYS A 116 -6.30 16.95 -12.66
CA LYS A 116 -6.78 18.30 -12.98
C LYS A 116 -8.27 18.43 -12.71
N TYR A 117 -9.05 17.43 -13.09
CA TYR A 117 -10.50 17.41 -12.87
C TYR A 117 -10.83 17.38 -11.38
N LEU A 118 -10.27 16.43 -10.62
CA LEU A 118 -10.45 16.30 -9.18
C LEU A 118 -10.03 17.58 -8.44
N SER A 119 -8.88 18.16 -8.79
CA SER A 119 -8.41 19.41 -8.18
C SER A 119 -9.37 20.57 -8.45
N THR A 120 -9.97 20.63 -9.63
CA THR A 120 -10.92 21.69 -9.99
C THR A 120 -12.25 21.49 -9.27
N SER A 121 -12.77 20.25 -9.25
CA SER A 121 -14.00 19.89 -8.55
C SER A 121 -13.90 20.09 -7.03
N LEU A 122 -12.77 19.70 -6.44
CA LEU A 122 -12.52 19.88 -5.01
C LEU A 122 -12.49 21.37 -4.64
N LYS A 123 -11.81 22.21 -5.43
CA LYS A 123 -11.79 23.67 -5.20
C LYS A 123 -13.20 24.27 -5.29
N ALA A 124 -13.95 23.95 -6.34
CA ALA A 124 -15.32 24.44 -6.50
C ALA A 124 -16.26 23.99 -5.36
N SER A 125 -16.04 22.79 -4.81
CA SER A 125 -16.85 22.27 -3.69
C SER A 125 -16.54 22.90 -2.34
N VAL A 126 -15.36 23.48 -2.14
CA VAL A 126 -15.06 24.22 -0.89
C VAL A 126 -15.83 25.54 -0.85
N GLU A 127 -16.21 26.08 -2.01
CA GLU A 127 -16.98 27.33 -2.13
C GLU A 127 -18.50 27.12 -1.99
N LEU A 128 -18.98 25.88 -2.16
CA LEU A 128 -20.40 25.52 -2.10
C LEU A 128 -20.62 24.55 -0.94
N ASP A 129 -21.44 24.91 0.04
CA ASP A 129 -21.67 24.21 1.32
C ASP A 129 -22.37 22.82 1.20
N GLY A 130 -22.18 22.11 0.08
CA GLY A 130 -22.86 20.88 -0.29
C GLY A 130 -21.93 19.68 -0.46
N GLY A 131 -21.45 19.09 0.65
CA GLY A 131 -20.58 17.90 0.63
C GLY A 131 -21.18 16.63 -0.02
N ILE A 132 -22.52 16.55 -0.12
CA ILE A 132 -23.21 15.39 -0.72
C ILE A 132 -22.95 15.30 -2.23
N LEU A 133 -22.98 16.44 -2.95
CA LEU A 133 -22.77 16.47 -4.40
C LEU A 133 -21.37 15.97 -4.76
N LEU A 134 -20.37 16.38 -3.97
CA LEU A 134 -18.97 16.00 -4.16
C LEU A 134 -18.77 14.48 -4.01
N THR A 135 -19.44 13.84 -3.05
CA THR A 135 -19.30 12.40 -2.81
C THR A 135 -19.74 11.58 -4.03
N SER A 136 -20.91 11.89 -4.59
CA SER A 136 -21.46 11.19 -5.77
C SER A 136 -20.59 11.37 -7.02
N GLN A 137 -19.99 12.56 -7.18
CA GLN A 137 -19.06 12.85 -8.27
C GLN A 137 -17.78 12.02 -8.11
N VAL A 138 -17.17 12.00 -6.93
CA VAL A 138 -15.98 11.19 -6.66
C VAL A 138 -16.26 9.70 -6.88
N GLU A 139 -17.40 9.18 -6.43
CA GLU A 139 -17.78 7.79 -6.71
C GLU A 139 -17.86 7.50 -8.21
N THR A 140 -18.44 8.42 -8.99
CA THR A 140 -18.53 8.29 -10.45
C THR A 140 -17.15 8.30 -11.11
N ILE A 141 -16.26 9.19 -10.65
CA ILE A 141 -14.87 9.31 -11.12
C ILE A 141 -14.11 8.02 -10.84
N VAL A 142 -14.17 7.50 -9.62
CA VAL A 142 -13.49 6.25 -9.23
C VAL A 142 -14.05 5.06 -9.99
N LYS A 143 -15.37 4.98 -10.20
CA LYS A 143 -16.00 3.92 -11.03
C LYS A 143 -15.46 3.94 -12.47
N LYS A 144 -15.37 5.12 -13.09
CA LYS A 144 -14.81 5.27 -14.43
C LYS A 144 -13.32 4.92 -14.46
N PHE A 145 -12.57 5.36 -13.47
CA PHE A 145 -11.15 5.04 -13.34
C PHE A 145 -10.90 3.53 -13.26
N LEU A 146 -11.62 2.83 -12.38
CA LEU A 146 -11.51 1.37 -12.25
C LEU A 146 -11.87 0.65 -13.56
N ARG A 147 -12.86 1.15 -14.30
CA ARG A 147 -13.23 0.61 -15.61
C ARG A 147 -12.11 0.79 -16.63
N VAL A 148 -11.51 1.98 -16.73
CA VAL A 148 -10.36 2.24 -17.63
C VAL A 148 -9.20 1.32 -17.27
N PHE A 149 -8.88 1.21 -15.99
CA PHE A 149 -7.81 0.35 -15.51
C PHE A 149 -8.05 -1.12 -15.86
N HIS A 150 -9.29 -1.61 -15.68
CA HIS A 150 -9.67 -2.97 -16.05
C HIS A 150 -9.58 -3.23 -17.57
N ILE A 151 -9.98 -2.25 -18.39
CA ILE A 151 -9.86 -2.32 -19.86
C ILE A 151 -8.39 -2.40 -20.27
N LEU A 152 -7.55 -1.57 -19.66
CA LEU A 152 -6.12 -1.50 -19.98
C LEU A 152 -5.36 -2.76 -19.55
N LYS A 153 -5.82 -3.48 -18.52
CA LYS A 153 -5.11 -4.64 -17.94
C LYS A 153 -3.63 -4.32 -17.70
N LEU A 154 -3.39 -3.27 -16.93
CA LEU A 154 -2.04 -2.82 -16.64
C LEU A 154 -1.29 -3.87 -15.84
N ASP A 155 -0.02 -4.08 -16.17
CA ASP A 155 0.83 -5.02 -15.44
C ASP A 155 0.98 -4.57 -13.99
N PRO A 156 0.85 -5.48 -13.02
CA PRO A 156 1.01 -5.15 -11.60
C PRO A 156 2.43 -4.67 -11.27
N GLU A 157 3.41 -5.08 -12.08
CA GLU A 157 4.80 -4.65 -11.97
C GLU A 157 4.99 -3.23 -12.53
N LEU A 158 5.51 -2.35 -11.69
CA LEU A 158 5.79 -0.96 -12.02
C LEU A 158 7.27 -0.77 -12.33
N THR A 159 7.52 -0.09 -13.44
CA THR A 159 8.81 0.52 -13.76
C THR A 159 8.93 1.87 -13.04
N SER A 160 10.13 2.46 -13.01
CA SER A 160 10.34 3.81 -12.48
C SER A 160 9.44 4.87 -13.13
N GLU A 161 9.14 4.73 -14.42
CA GLU A 161 8.27 5.64 -15.18
C GLU A 161 6.78 5.52 -14.78
N ASN A 162 6.38 4.39 -14.21
CA ASN A 162 4.99 4.10 -13.84
C ASN A 162 4.70 4.36 -12.36
N LEU A 163 5.68 4.82 -11.57
CA LEU A 163 5.49 5.13 -10.15
C LEU A 163 4.41 6.18 -9.91
N VAL A 164 4.26 7.14 -10.82
CA VAL A 164 3.19 8.15 -10.79
C VAL A 164 1.80 7.52 -10.75
N GLN A 165 1.63 6.34 -11.35
CA GLN A 165 0.36 5.62 -11.31
C GLN A 165 0.03 5.15 -9.90
N TYR A 166 1.02 4.61 -9.18
CA TYR A 166 0.83 4.19 -7.80
C TYR A 166 0.56 5.38 -6.87
N GLU A 167 1.31 6.47 -7.03
CA GLU A 167 1.11 7.69 -6.23
C GLU A 167 -0.30 8.24 -6.41
N PHE A 168 -0.80 8.29 -7.65
CA PHE A 168 -2.18 8.69 -7.93
C PHE A 168 -3.21 7.77 -7.28
N LEU A 169 -3.03 6.45 -7.33
CA LEU A 169 -3.94 5.49 -6.68
C LEU A 169 -4.01 5.68 -5.16
N ALA A 170 -2.84 5.90 -4.55
CA ALA A 170 -2.70 6.14 -3.13
C ALA A 170 -3.39 7.46 -2.70
N GLU A 171 -3.25 8.51 -3.51
CA GLU A 171 -3.96 9.79 -3.32
C GLU A 171 -5.47 9.66 -3.60
N LEU A 172 -5.87 8.89 -4.61
CA LEU A 172 -7.29 8.67 -4.92
C LEU A 172 -8.03 7.97 -3.76
N LEU A 173 -7.37 7.02 -3.09
CA LEU A 173 -7.89 6.42 -1.84
C LEU A 173 -8.06 7.47 -0.74
N LYS A 174 -7.08 8.37 -0.59
CA LYS A 174 -7.15 9.47 0.39
C LYS A 174 -8.29 10.44 0.07
N VAL A 175 -8.55 10.72 -1.21
CA VAL A 175 -9.70 11.51 -1.66
C VAL A 175 -11.02 10.80 -1.33
N CYS A 176 -11.11 9.48 -1.52
CA CYS A 176 -12.30 8.70 -1.14
C CYS A 176 -12.60 8.83 0.36
N HIS A 177 -11.56 8.82 1.20
CA HIS A 177 -11.68 9.07 2.63
C HIS A 177 -12.11 10.52 2.93
N SER A 178 -11.48 11.53 2.34
CA SER A 178 -11.79 12.93 2.65
C SER A 178 -13.22 13.33 2.29
N VAL A 179 -13.78 12.72 1.24
CA VAL A 179 -15.18 12.91 0.83
C VAL A 179 -16.11 11.82 1.38
N ASN A 180 -15.60 10.91 2.22
CA ASN A 180 -16.36 9.85 2.89
C ASN A 180 -17.23 9.01 1.94
N VAL A 181 -16.66 8.52 0.84
CA VAL A 181 -17.31 7.60 -0.11
C VAL A 181 -17.90 6.40 0.64
N GLN A 182 -19.19 6.11 0.44
CA GLN A 182 -19.88 5.04 1.20
C GLN A 182 -19.87 3.68 0.48
N ASP A 183 -19.66 3.66 -0.83
CA ASP A 183 -19.60 2.42 -1.63
C ASP A 183 -18.39 1.55 -1.26
N SER A 184 -18.59 0.57 -0.35
CA SER A 184 -17.51 -0.30 0.12
C SER A 184 -16.92 -1.21 -0.96
N GLN A 185 -17.69 -1.59 -1.98
CA GLN A 185 -17.14 -2.40 -3.08
C GLN A 185 -16.18 -1.56 -3.92
N LEU A 186 -16.52 -0.29 -4.16
CA LEU A 186 -15.68 0.66 -4.87
C LEU A 186 -14.35 0.89 -4.16
N VAL A 187 -14.41 1.21 -2.86
CA VAL A 187 -13.23 1.48 -2.03
C VAL A 187 -12.33 0.26 -1.95
N VAL A 188 -12.89 -0.93 -1.73
CA VAL A 188 -12.10 -2.17 -1.67
C VAL A 188 -11.52 -2.56 -3.02
N SER A 189 -12.20 -2.26 -4.13
CA SER A 189 -11.65 -2.50 -5.47
C SER A 189 -10.45 -1.59 -5.76
N LEU A 190 -10.55 -0.31 -5.40
CA LEU A 190 -9.43 0.61 -5.50
C LEU A 190 -8.28 0.21 -4.57
N LEU A 191 -8.59 -0.22 -3.34
CA LEU A 191 -7.61 -0.70 -2.37
C LEU A 191 -6.83 -1.92 -2.88
N LYS A 192 -7.53 -2.93 -3.42
CA LYS A 192 -6.90 -4.11 -4.03
C LYS A 192 -5.94 -3.70 -5.14
N LEU A 193 -6.40 -2.83 -6.02
CA LEU A 193 -5.61 -2.35 -7.14
C LEU A 193 -4.35 -1.61 -6.67
N THR A 194 -4.43 -0.81 -5.61
CA THR A 194 -3.26 -0.18 -4.98
C THR A 194 -2.30 -1.21 -4.37
N ILE A 195 -2.82 -2.26 -3.72
CA ILE A 195 -2.02 -3.35 -3.14
C ILE A 195 -1.35 -4.20 -4.23
N ASP A 196 -2.03 -4.45 -5.34
CA ASP A 196 -1.51 -5.34 -6.39
C ASP A 196 -0.29 -4.75 -7.11
N ARG A 197 -0.04 -3.45 -6.95
CA ARG A 197 1.13 -2.77 -7.53
C ARG A 197 2.41 -3.07 -6.75
N TYR A 198 3.45 -3.52 -7.45
CA TYR A 198 4.79 -3.75 -6.91
C TYR A 198 5.87 -3.22 -7.85
N VAL A 199 7.08 -2.95 -7.33
CA VAL A 199 8.24 -2.55 -8.16
C VAL A 199 9.13 -3.75 -8.44
N SER A 200 9.65 -3.84 -9.67
CA SER A 200 10.62 -4.86 -10.06
C SER A 200 11.89 -4.80 -9.19
N GLU A 201 12.44 -5.96 -8.81
CA GLU A 201 13.69 -6.03 -8.01
C GLU A 201 14.86 -5.29 -8.68
N ASN A 202 14.81 -5.14 -10.01
CA ASN A 202 15.84 -4.48 -10.80
C ASN A 202 15.74 -2.94 -10.83
N CYS A 203 14.66 -2.33 -10.35
CA CYS A 203 14.45 -0.90 -10.53
C CYS A 203 15.28 0.00 -9.59
N GLY A 204 15.99 -0.56 -8.59
CA GLY A 204 16.81 0.21 -7.64
C GLY A 204 16.01 1.19 -6.75
N VAL A 205 14.70 1.32 -6.95
CA VAL A 205 13.81 2.15 -6.16
C VAL A 205 13.40 1.36 -4.91
N MET A 206 14.10 1.63 -3.81
CA MET A 206 13.83 1.01 -2.52
C MET A 206 12.61 1.61 -1.80
N PHE A 207 12.22 2.85 -2.15
CA PHE A 207 11.19 3.59 -1.44
C PHE A 207 10.32 4.38 -2.39
N VAL A 208 9.01 4.13 -2.35
CA VAL A 208 8.00 4.96 -3.01
C VAL A 208 7.28 5.76 -1.94
N ARG A 209 7.13 7.06 -2.18
CA ARG A 209 6.49 7.96 -1.23
C ARG A 209 5.02 7.60 -1.10
N GLN A 210 4.59 7.26 0.10
CA GLN A 210 3.16 7.11 0.40
C GLN A 210 2.59 8.43 0.92
N PRO A 211 1.31 8.73 0.62
CA PRO A 211 0.59 9.79 1.28
C PRO A 211 0.63 9.60 2.79
N HIS A 212 0.73 10.70 3.52
CA HIS A 212 0.48 10.65 4.96
C HIS A 212 -1.00 10.38 5.19
N TYR A 213 -1.32 9.22 5.75
CA TYR A 213 -2.68 8.83 6.11
C TYR A 213 -2.94 9.19 7.57
N PRO A 214 -3.98 10.00 7.86
CA PRO A 214 -4.38 10.30 9.23
C PRO A 214 -5.02 9.06 9.89
N HIS A 215 -5.27 9.09 11.20
CA HIS A 215 -5.78 7.92 11.91
C HIS A 215 -7.15 7.45 11.38
N GLU A 216 -8.02 8.42 11.11
CA GLU A 216 -9.39 8.26 10.61
C GLU A 216 -9.42 7.55 9.24
N PHE A 217 -8.36 7.70 8.45
CA PHE A 217 -8.22 6.99 7.18
C PHE A 217 -8.17 5.47 7.40
N PHE A 218 -7.48 5.00 8.44
CA PHE A 218 -7.41 3.58 8.74
C PHE A 218 -8.76 3.05 9.21
N GLU A 219 -9.46 3.77 10.09
CA GLU A 219 -10.82 3.41 10.50
C GLU A 219 -11.77 3.32 9.30
N TYR A 220 -11.66 4.28 8.38
CA TYR A 220 -12.40 4.31 7.13
C TYR A 220 -12.14 3.03 6.30
N ILE A 221 -10.87 2.69 6.04
CA ILE A 221 -10.52 1.48 5.30
C ILE A 221 -11.05 0.23 6.01
N LEU A 222 -10.83 0.09 7.32
CA LEU A 222 -11.28 -1.06 8.10
C LEU A 222 -12.80 -1.24 8.08
N LYS A 223 -13.55 -0.13 8.15
CA LYS A 223 -15.01 -0.12 8.01
C LYS A 223 -15.45 -0.67 6.65
N HIS A 224 -14.83 -0.24 5.55
CA HIS A 224 -15.16 -0.74 4.21
C HIS A 224 -14.79 -2.21 4.04
N VAL A 225 -13.59 -2.61 4.47
CA VAL A 225 -13.10 -3.99 4.43
C VAL A 225 -14.02 -4.93 5.23
N THR A 226 -14.43 -4.52 6.43
CA THR A 226 -15.34 -5.28 7.29
C THR A 226 -16.72 -5.43 6.63
N ARG A 227 -17.28 -4.34 6.08
CA ARG A 227 -18.59 -4.36 5.41
C ARG A 227 -18.66 -5.36 4.25
N VAL A 228 -17.60 -5.46 3.43
CA VAL A 228 -17.57 -6.42 2.31
C VAL A 228 -16.96 -7.78 2.68
N LYS A 229 -16.64 -7.99 3.97
CA LYS A 229 -15.98 -9.21 4.47
C LYS A 229 -14.70 -9.55 3.71
N PHE A 230 -13.93 -8.53 3.32
CA PHE A 230 -12.64 -8.70 2.65
C PHE A 230 -11.56 -9.00 3.70
N ASP A 231 -10.76 -10.03 3.45
CA ASP A 231 -9.66 -10.41 4.33
C ASP A 231 -8.38 -9.68 3.90
N LEU A 232 -8.19 -8.45 4.41
CA LEU A 232 -7.08 -7.58 4.02
C LEU A 232 -5.72 -8.21 4.35
N LEU A 233 -5.60 -8.88 5.51
CA LEU A 233 -4.35 -9.49 5.96
C LEU A 233 -3.97 -10.71 5.11
N GLN A 234 -4.94 -11.60 4.85
CA GLN A 234 -4.70 -12.74 3.97
C GLN A 234 -4.41 -12.29 2.53
N TYR A 235 -5.08 -11.23 2.06
CA TYR A 235 -4.79 -10.68 0.75
C TYR A 235 -3.36 -10.13 0.67
N TYR A 236 -2.95 -9.33 1.66
CA TYR A 236 -1.61 -8.75 1.72
C TYR A 236 -0.51 -9.82 1.85
N SER A 237 -0.73 -10.87 2.64
CA SER A 237 0.27 -11.94 2.81
C SER A 237 0.60 -12.67 1.49
N ASN A 238 -0.34 -12.67 0.54
CA ASN A 238 -0.14 -13.19 -0.82
C ASN A 238 0.54 -12.18 -1.77
N HIS A 239 0.67 -10.91 -1.38
CA HIS A 239 1.22 -9.82 -2.19
C HIS A 239 2.42 -9.15 -1.49
N SER A 240 3.37 -9.95 -1.00
CA SER A 240 4.50 -9.46 -0.17
C SER A 240 5.43 -8.44 -0.84
N ARG A 241 5.33 -8.24 -2.16
CA ARG A 241 6.13 -7.27 -2.93
C ARG A 241 5.43 -5.91 -3.13
N THR A 242 4.22 -5.74 -2.62
CA THR A 242 3.45 -4.52 -2.83
C THR A 242 4.19 -3.25 -2.39
N LEU A 243 3.99 -2.17 -3.15
CA LEU A 243 4.46 -0.84 -2.79
C LEU A 243 3.70 -0.24 -1.62
N TRP A 244 2.46 -0.69 -1.38
CA TRP A 244 1.69 -0.21 -0.26
C TRP A 244 2.15 -0.92 1.00
N ASP A 245 2.77 -0.15 1.89
CA ASP A 245 3.39 -0.61 3.13
C ASP A 245 2.29 -0.86 4.17
N CYS A 246 1.43 -1.82 3.84
CA CYS A 246 0.37 -2.31 4.70
C CYS A 246 0.99 -2.84 6.01
N ALA A 247 2.17 -3.45 5.95
CA ALA A 247 2.91 -3.86 7.12
C ALA A 247 3.18 -2.66 8.05
N ARG A 248 3.59 -1.49 7.57
CA ARG A 248 3.75 -0.32 8.44
C ARG A 248 2.42 0.27 8.93
N ASN A 249 1.39 0.24 8.08
CA ASN A 249 0.12 0.92 8.33
C ASN A 249 -0.91 0.08 9.13
N PHE A 250 -0.82 -1.24 9.09
CA PHE A 250 -1.74 -2.18 9.73
C PHE A 250 -1.04 -3.16 10.69
N SER A 251 0.27 -2.96 10.95
CA SER A 251 0.97 -3.67 12.02
C SER A 251 0.74 -3.00 13.36
N VAL A 252 0.24 -3.79 14.31
CA VAL A 252 0.14 -3.41 15.71
C VAL A 252 1.52 -3.09 16.30
N ILE A 253 2.56 -3.86 15.95
CA ILE A 253 3.94 -3.61 16.41
C ILE A 253 4.47 -2.29 15.87
N CYS A 254 4.29 -1.99 14.59
CA CYS A 254 4.73 -0.72 14.03
C CYS A 254 4.00 0.45 14.70
N ALA A 255 2.67 0.40 14.78
CA ALA A 255 1.87 1.45 15.42
C ALA A 255 2.30 1.69 16.89
N ALA A 256 2.50 0.62 17.66
CA ALA A 256 2.99 0.71 19.03
C ALA A 256 4.40 1.29 19.13
N SER A 257 5.28 0.93 18.20
CA SER A 257 6.65 1.44 18.17
C SER A 257 6.73 2.94 17.87
N PHE A 258 5.74 3.49 17.16
CA PHE A 258 5.61 4.93 16.94
C PHE A 258 4.75 5.64 18.01
N GLY A 259 4.29 4.94 19.05
CA GLY A 259 3.44 5.51 20.09
C GLY A 259 2.08 5.98 19.58
N LYS A 260 1.52 5.32 18.57
CA LYS A 260 0.21 5.65 17.98
C LYS A 260 -0.91 4.89 18.69
N VAL A 261 -1.28 5.37 19.88
CA VAL A 261 -2.24 4.73 20.80
C VAL A 261 -3.57 4.42 20.12
N ASP A 262 -4.19 5.41 19.48
CA ASP A 262 -5.49 5.26 18.81
C ASP A 262 -5.44 4.23 17.68
N GLN A 263 -4.34 4.22 16.92
CA GLN A 263 -4.14 3.24 15.84
C GLN A 263 -3.98 1.82 16.38
N VAL A 264 -3.24 1.64 17.48
CA VAL A 264 -3.12 0.33 18.15
C VAL A 264 -4.49 -0.13 18.65
N LEU A 265 -5.22 0.73 19.36
CA LEU A 265 -6.55 0.41 19.86
C LEU A 265 -7.49 0.01 18.71
N CYS A 266 -7.54 0.79 17.65
CA CYS A 266 -8.39 0.52 16.48
C CYS A 266 -8.06 -0.82 15.82
N LEU A 267 -6.78 -1.11 15.55
CA LEU A 267 -6.35 -2.38 14.96
C LEU A 267 -6.72 -3.57 15.86
N LEU A 268 -6.48 -3.45 17.17
CA LEU A 268 -6.83 -4.48 18.14
C LEU A 268 -8.34 -4.68 18.22
N GLN A 269 -9.14 -3.62 18.20
CA GLN A 269 -10.60 -3.64 18.23
C GLN A 269 -11.18 -4.41 17.03
N HIS A 270 -10.60 -4.24 15.85
CA HIS A 270 -10.93 -4.97 14.62
C HIS A 270 -10.40 -6.42 14.61
N GLY A 271 -9.59 -6.79 15.60
CA GLY A 271 -9.06 -8.16 15.76
C GLY A 271 -7.85 -8.45 14.88
N PHE A 272 -7.03 -7.45 14.57
CA PHE A 272 -5.76 -7.69 13.90
C PHE A 272 -4.83 -8.52 14.80
N ASP A 273 -4.13 -9.47 14.20
CA ASP A 273 -3.08 -10.22 14.88
C ASP A 273 -1.98 -9.27 15.33
N ILE A 274 -1.59 -9.37 16.60
CA ILE A 274 -0.54 -8.51 17.16
C ILE A 274 0.81 -8.84 16.54
N PHE A 275 1.08 -10.13 16.34
CA PHE A 275 2.34 -10.62 15.81
C PHE A 275 2.11 -11.73 14.78
N PRO A 276 1.68 -11.36 13.56
CA PRO A 276 1.35 -12.33 12.53
C PRO A 276 2.61 -13.06 12.01
N ASP A 277 2.39 -14.23 11.42
CA ASP A 277 3.47 -15.13 10.98
C ASP A 277 4.47 -14.51 9.99
N TYR A 278 4.03 -13.55 9.17
CA TYR A 278 4.95 -12.84 8.29
C TYR A 278 5.90 -11.94 9.09
N GLU A 279 5.45 -11.23 10.12
CA GLU A 279 6.34 -10.42 10.97
C GLU A 279 7.29 -11.30 11.79
N ALA A 280 6.81 -12.45 12.25
CA ALA A 280 7.63 -13.44 12.94
C ALA A 280 8.77 -13.99 12.05
N ARG A 281 8.57 -14.04 10.72
CA ARG A 281 9.65 -14.38 9.76
C ARG A 281 10.64 -13.23 9.55
N HIS A 282 10.16 -11.99 9.60
CA HIS A 282 10.96 -10.78 9.38
C HIS A 282 11.65 -10.22 10.64
N SER A 283 11.50 -10.84 11.81
CA SER A 283 12.17 -10.43 13.06
C SER A 283 13.70 -10.62 13.04
N GLY A 284 14.29 -10.83 11.85
CA GLY A 284 15.73 -10.97 11.65
C GLY A 284 16.30 -12.29 12.16
N HIS A 285 15.44 -13.28 12.40
CA HIS A 285 15.83 -14.57 12.95
C HIS A 285 16.45 -15.47 11.86
N GLY A 286 15.95 -15.40 10.62
CA GLY A 286 16.48 -16.15 9.47
C GLY A 286 16.40 -17.68 9.59
N TYR A 287 15.94 -18.19 10.74
CA TYR A 287 15.87 -19.60 11.07
C TYR A 287 14.41 -20.09 11.03
N PRO A 288 14.07 -21.08 10.17
CA PRO A 288 12.70 -21.54 9.99
C PRO A 288 12.05 -22.11 11.26
N HIS A 289 12.83 -22.79 12.12
CA HIS A 289 12.33 -23.50 13.31
C HIS A 289 12.40 -22.66 14.59
N ILE A 290 12.57 -21.35 14.49
CA ILE A 290 12.67 -20.48 15.68
C ILE A 290 11.40 -20.50 16.55
N LYS A 291 10.26 -20.89 15.98
CA LYS A 291 9.01 -21.10 16.71
C LYS A 291 9.09 -22.25 17.74
N GLU A 292 9.99 -23.20 17.53
CA GLU A 292 10.18 -24.37 18.39
C GLU A 292 11.10 -24.07 19.59
N ILE A 293 11.88 -22.98 19.49
CA ILE A 293 12.92 -22.61 20.45
C ILE A 293 12.46 -21.52 21.40
N MET A 294 11.77 -20.50 20.86
CA MET A 294 11.31 -19.35 21.63
C MET A 294 9.82 -19.14 21.43
N SER A 295 9.11 -18.90 22.52
CA SER A 295 7.67 -18.69 22.48
C SER A 295 7.31 -17.52 21.53
N PRO A 296 6.13 -17.57 20.87
CA PRO A 296 5.65 -16.44 20.06
C PRO A 296 5.60 -15.13 20.87
N THR A 297 5.19 -15.21 22.14
CA THR A 297 5.07 -14.06 23.03
C THR A 297 6.43 -13.41 23.30
N ASN A 298 7.46 -14.20 23.59
CA ASN A 298 8.80 -13.68 23.88
C ASN A 298 9.42 -13.02 22.64
N ARG A 299 9.23 -13.61 21.45
CA ARG A 299 9.69 -13.01 20.19
C ARG A 299 8.98 -11.71 19.87
N MET A 300 7.68 -11.63 20.13
CA MET A 300 6.91 -10.40 19.97
C MET A 300 7.42 -9.31 20.92
N VAL A 301 7.65 -9.61 22.20
CA VAL A 301 8.22 -8.64 23.16
C VAL A 301 9.55 -8.10 22.65
N LEU A 302 10.49 -8.98 22.26
CA LEU A 302 11.77 -8.58 21.70
C LEU A 302 11.64 -7.76 20.42
N GLN A 303 10.69 -8.11 19.56
CA GLN A 303 10.44 -7.38 18.32
C GLN A 303 9.91 -5.96 18.61
N ILE A 304 8.94 -5.82 19.53
CA ILE A 304 8.40 -4.52 19.93
C ILE A 304 9.50 -3.67 20.56
N MET A 305 10.28 -4.22 21.51
CA MET A 305 11.40 -3.50 22.12
C MET A 305 12.44 -3.07 21.09
N SER A 306 12.80 -3.96 20.15
CA SER A 306 13.75 -3.63 19.09
C SER A 306 13.24 -2.50 18.21
N ARG A 307 11.95 -2.45 17.91
CA ARG A 307 11.35 -1.43 17.03
C ARG A 307 11.17 -0.10 17.75
N MET A 308 10.70 -0.10 19.00
CA MET A 308 10.65 1.10 19.85
C MET A 308 12.04 1.72 20.01
N ARG A 309 13.05 0.91 20.33
CA ARG A 309 14.44 1.37 20.41
C ARG A 309 14.88 2.02 19.10
N LEU A 310 14.66 1.36 17.95
CA LEU A 310 15.03 1.92 16.64
C LEU A 310 14.34 3.26 16.37
N VAL A 311 13.03 3.37 16.60
CA VAL A 311 12.29 4.62 16.43
C VAL A 311 12.87 5.71 17.32
N ASN A 312 13.10 5.42 18.61
CA ASN A 312 13.63 6.38 19.57
C ASN A 312 15.06 6.82 19.22
N CYS A 313 15.89 5.94 18.62
CA CYS A 313 17.19 6.31 18.08
C CYS A 313 17.09 7.34 16.94
N PHE A 314 16.04 7.28 16.10
CA PHE A 314 15.86 8.18 14.96
C PHE A 314 15.15 9.49 15.33
N THR A 315 14.33 9.50 16.39
CA THR A 315 13.53 10.68 16.78
C THR A 315 14.13 11.46 17.94
N SER A 316 15.16 10.94 18.61
CA SER A 316 15.83 11.64 19.70
C SER A 316 16.79 12.68 19.12
N ASP A 317 16.43 13.96 19.22
CA ASP A 317 17.29 15.10 18.89
C ASP A 317 18.47 15.28 19.87
N SER A 318 18.60 14.40 20.87
CA SER A 318 19.73 14.43 21.81
C SER A 318 21.02 13.98 21.15
N ASP A 319 21.97 14.91 21.01
CA ASP A 319 23.35 14.64 20.58
C ASP A 319 24.12 13.73 21.54
N GLN A 320 23.63 13.55 22.77
CA GLN A 320 24.26 12.66 23.73
C GLN A 320 23.57 11.29 23.73
N PRO A 321 24.31 10.20 23.42
CA PRO A 321 23.80 8.86 23.61
C PRO A 321 23.50 8.66 25.11
N PRO A 322 22.38 8.01 25.46
CA PRO A 322 22.04 7.78 26.87
C PRO A 322 23.19 7.05 27.57
N GLU A 323 23.56 7.48 28.78
CA GLU A 323 24.71 6.97 29.54
C GLU A 323 24.70 5.43 29.71
N ASN A 324 23.50 4.83 29.71
CA ASN A 324 23.32 3.38 29.84
C ASN A 324 23.10 2.64 28.50
N GLY A 325 23.11 3.35 27.36
CA GLY A 325 22.90 2.78 26.02
C GLY A 325 21.48 2.23 25.75
N TYR A 326 20.58 2.33 26.73
CA TYR A 326 19.16 1.99 26.61
C TYR A 326 18.36 3.24 26.25
N TYR A 327 17.64 3.20 25.14
CA TYR A 327 16.64 4.23 24.83
C TYR A 327 15.37 3.87 25.60
N MET A 328 14.94 4.75 26.49
CA MET A 328 13.69 4.58 27.23
C MET A 328 12.48 4.67 26.29
N THR A 329 11.41 3.97 26.63
CA THR A 329 10.13 4.12 25.94
C THR A 329 9.50 5.48 26.26
N THR A 330 8.74 6.02 25.32
CA THR A 330 7.88 7.18 25.58
C THR A 330 6.60 6.75 26.30
N PRO A 331 5.91 7.65 27.03
CA PRO A 331 4.64 7.30 27.69
C PRO A 331 3.59 6.73 26.73
N LYS A 332 3.54 7.23 25.49
CA LYS A 332 2.62 6.71 24.45
C LYS A 332 2.99 5.30 23.98
N GLN A 333 4.29 4.99 23.87
CA GLN A 333 4.77 3.64 23.55
C GLN A 333 4.41 2.66 24.67
N GLU A 334 4.56 3.08 25.93
CA GLU A 334 4.15 2.24 27.05
C GLU A 334 2.65 1.98 27.06
N GLU A 335 1.83 3.00 26.84
CA GLU A 335 0.38 2.85 26.74
C GLU A 335 -0.01 1.88 25.62
N CYS A 336 0.63 1.98 24.44
CA CYS A 336 0.45 1.02 23.36
C CYS A 336 0.81 -0.41 23.78
N PHE A 337 1.92 -0.60 24.50
CA PHE A 337 2.34 -1.91 24.98
C PHE A 337 1.34 -2.50 25.99
N ARG A 338 0.83 -1.67 26.91
CA ARG A 338 -0.23 -2.06 27.85
C ARG A 338 -1.50 -2.47 27.10
N LEU A 339 -1.92 -1.71 26.08
CA LEU A 339 -3.07 -2.05 25.22
C LEU A 339 -2.89 -3.41 24.51
N ILE A 340 -1.69 -3.68 24.00
CA ILE A 340 -1.36 -4.98 23.39
C ILE A 340 -1.57 -6.13 24.40
N TRP A 341 -1.10 -5.95 25.65
CA TRP A 341 -1.30 -6.92 26.73
C TRP A 341 -2.76 -7.07 27.19
N ARG A 342 -3.61 -6.06 26.97
CA ARG A 342 -5.07 -6.21 27.20
C ARG A 342 -5.71 -7.21 26.24
N ALA A 343 -5.18 -7.34 25.03
CA ALA A 343 -5.75 -8.20 24.00
C ALA A 343 -5.30 -9.67 24.10
N LEU A 344 -4.19 -9.95 24.78
CA LEU A 344 -3.59 -11.30 24.84
C LEU A 344 -4.06 -12.13 26.03
N PRO A 345 -4.40 -13.42 25.86
CA PRO A 345 -4.76 -14.28 26.98
C PRO A 345 -3.56 -14.66 27.87
N GLU A 346 -2.33 -14.54 27.36
CA GLU A 346 -1.11 -14.96 28.06
C GLU A 346 -0.81 -14.10 29.30
N PRO A 347 -0.18 -14.69 30.33
CA PRO A 347 0.42 -13.93 31.43
C PRO A 347 1.58 -13.05 30.93
N TYR A 348 1.96 -12.07 31.75
CA TYR A 348 3.14 -11.25 31.44
C TYR A 348 4.40 -12.11 31.40
N VAL A 349 5.30 -11.76 30.48
CA VAL A 349 6.59 -12.39 30.34
C VAL A 349 7.50 -11.83 31.42
N THR A 350 8.10 -12.68 32.26
CA THR A 350 9.08 -12.20 33.24
C THR A 350 10.44 -12.01 32.56
N HIS A 351 11.27 -11.10 33.09
CA HIS A 351 12.63 -10.90 32.57
C HIS A 351 13.45 -12.19 32.64
N SER A 352 13.33 -12.96 33.73
CA SER A 352 14.01 -14.25 33.89
C SER A 352 13.60 -15.28 32.85
N GLN A 353 12.30 -15.40 32.53
CA GLN A 353 11.81 -16.30 31.49
C GLN A 353 12.32 -15.86 30.12
N LEU A 354 12.29 -14.57 29.83
CA LEU A 354 12.78 -14.03 28.57
C LEU A 354 14.29 -14.28 28.40
N ALA A 355 15.09 -14.05 29.45
CA ALA A 355 16.53 -14.29 29.44
C ALA A 355 16.87 -15.78 29.26
N LEU A 356 16.09 -16.69 29.87
CA LEU A 356 16.23 -18.13 29.70
C LEU A 356 15.97 -18.56 28.25
N ASP A 357 14.89 -18.07 27.63
CA ASP A 357 14.56 -18.34 26.23
C ASP A 357 15.64 -17.79 25.27
N ILE A 358 16.18 -16.59 25.53
CA ILE A 358 17.29 -16.01 24.75
C ILE A 358 18.55 -16.86 24.84
N SER A 359 18.83 -17.41 26.03
CA SER A 359 19.98 -18.28 26.27
C SER A 359 19.80 -19.62 25.57
N THR A 360 18.59 -20.19 25.65
CA THR A 360 18.21 -21.42 24.94
C THR A 360 18.36 -21.26 23.44
N GLU A 361 17.90 -20.13 22.89
CA GLU A 361 18.10 -19.79 21.48
C GLU A 361 19.58 -19.73 21.11
N TYR A 362 20.39 -19.06 21.91
CA TYR A 362 21.82 -18.94 21.67
C TYR A 362 22.52 -20.29 21.62
N PHE A 363 22.29 -21.16 22.61
CA PHE A 363 22.91 -22.48 22.65
C PHE A 363 22.43 -23.36 21.51
N TYR A 364 21.13 -23.34 21.19
CA TYR A 364 20.59 -24.08 20.06
C TYR A 364 21.26 -23.64 18.75
N LEU A 365 21.30 -22.35 18.47
CA LEU A 365 21.93 -21.83 17.24
C LEU A 365 23.43 -22.13 17.18
N ALA A 366 24.13 -22.09 18.32
CA ALA A 366 25.54 -22.46 18.41
C ALA A 366 25.76 -23.95 18.09
N LEU A 367 24.93 -24.84 18.64
CA LEU A 367 25.00 -26.29 18.36
C LEU A 367 24.76 -26.61 16.89
N HIS A 368 23.92 -25.84 16.21
CA HIS A 368 23.62 -26.01 14.78
C HIS A 368 24.57 -25.23 13.84
N ALA A 369 25.64 -24.63 14.36
CA ALA A 369 26.58 -23.80 13.59
C ALA A 369 25.93 -22.60 12.87
N ILE A 370 24.77 -22.13 13.34
CA ILE A 370 24.04 -20.95 12.84
C ILE A 370 24.36 -19.77 13.77
N PHE A 371 25.66 -19.55 14.02
CA PHE A 371 26.09 -18.67 15.10
C PHE A 371 26.11 -17.20 14.68
N ARG A 372 25.33 -16.36 15.37
CA ARG A 372 25.38 -14.90 15.25
C ARG A 372 25.59 -14.28 16.64
N PRO A 373 26.83 -14.13 17.13
CA PRO A 373 27.11 -13.75 18.52
C PRO A 373 26.47 -12.42 18.91
N PHE A 374 26.43 -11.46 17.97
CA PHE A 374 25.81 -10.15 18.20
C PHE A 374 24.31 -10.21 18.51
N ARG A 375 23.62 -11.28 18.10
CA ARG A 375 22.18 -11.45 18.31
C ARG A 375 21.85 -11.69 19.79
N HIS A 376 22.60 -12.56 20.46
CA HIS A 376 22.39 -12.85 21.87
C HIS A 376 22.57 -11.60 22.73
N ASN A 377 23.71 -10.91 22.56
CA ASN A 377 23.97 -9.65 23.26
C ASN A 377 22.92 -8.57 22.94
N LYS A 378 22.44 -8.50 21.69
CA LYS A 378 21.35 -7.60 21.32
C LYS A 378 20.06 -7.96 22.07
N ASN A 379 19.65 -9.22 22.07
CA ASN A 379 18.41 -9.66 22.71
C ASN A 379 18.46 -9.48 24.23
N LEU A 380 19.59 -9.73 24.89
CA LEU A 380 19.77 -9.44 26.32
C LEU A 380 19.58 -7.94 26.62
N LYS A 381 20.13 -7.05 25.77
CA LYS A 381 19.89 -5.60 25.92
C LYS A 381 18.42 -5.21 25.74
N LEU A 382 17.68 -5.90 24.87
CA LEU A 382 16.25 -5.68 24.68
C LEU A 382 15.43 -6.23 25.86
N ALA A 383 15.84 -7.35 26.45
CA ALA A 383 15.23 -7.90 27.66
C ALA A 383 15.44 -6.98 28.87
N ALA A 384 16.65 -6.41 29.02
CA ALA A 384 16.92 -5.39 30.04
C ALA A 384 16.10 -4.11 29.81
N MET A 385 15.97 -3.65 28.56
CA MET A 385 15.08 -2.53 28.23
C MET A 385 13.63 -2.81 28.63
N TYR A 386 13.14 -4.03 28.36
CA TYR A 386 11.79 -4.45 28.75
C TYR A 386 11.61 -4.41 30.28
N GLU A 387 12.56 -4.95 31.04
CA GLU A 387 12.55 -4.91 32.51
C GLU A 387 12.53 -3.46 33.03
N THR A 388 13.39 -2.59 32.51
CA THR A 388 13.47 -1.19 32.94
C THR A 388 12.22 -0.38 32.60
N CYS A 389 11.61 -0.60 31.43
CA CYS A 389 10.47 0.20 30.97
C CYS A 389 9.11 -0.35 31.44
N PHE A 390 9.05 -1.63 31.83
CA PHE A 390 7.82 -2.34 32.18
C PHE A 390 8.02 -3.20 33.43
N GLU A 391 8.63 -2.61 34.46
CA GLU A 391 9.01 -3.28 35.71
C GLU A 391 7.83 -4.02 36.36
N ASP A 392 6.65 -3.40 36.37
CA ASP A 392 5.39 -3.96 36.89
C ASP A 392 4.98 -5.27 36.20
N MET A 393 5.35 -5.43 34.94
CA MET A 393 5.07 -6.61 34.13
C MET A 393 6.21 -7.63 34.15
N ALA A 394 7.46 -7.15 34.14
CA ALA A 394 8.66 -7.97 33.95
C ALA A 394 9.16 -8.64 35.25
N VAL A 395 8.90 -8.04 36.41
CA VAL A 395 9.35 -8.52 37.74
C VAL A 395 8.22 -9.18 38.54
N GLY A 396 6.96 -8.95 38.13
CA GLY A 396 5.78 -9.51 38.80
C GLY A 396 5.72 -11.05 38.78
N PRO A 397 4.88 -11.65 39.65
CA PRO A 397 4.69 -13.09 39.67
C PRO A 397 4.07 -13.58 38.34
N HIS A 398 4.59 -14.69 37.82
CA HIS A 398 4.07 -15.30 36.59
C HIS A 398 2.79 -16.08 36.88
N GLU A 399 1.69 -15.36 37.04
CA GLU A 399 0.38 -15.93 37.36
C GLU A 399 -0.55 -15.93 36.13
N PRO A 400 -1.42 -16.95 35.98
CA PRO A 400 -2.47 -16.91 34.98
C PRO A 400 -3.30 -15.63 35.08
N ARG A 401 -3.72 -15.10 33.93
CA ARG A 401 -4.61 -13.94 33.87
C ARG A 401 -5.94 -14.28 34.55
N SER A 402 -6.60 -13.25 35.12
CA SER A 402 -7.89 -13.42 35.77
C SER A 402 -8.93 -14.04 34.83
N LEU A 403 -9.91 -14.77 35.39
CA LEU A 403 -11.00 -15.34 34.61
C LEU A 403 -11.74 -14.26 33.78
N LYS A 404 -11.91 -13.05 34.32
CA LYS A 404 -12.48 -11.88 33.62
C LYS A 404 -11.73 -11.60 32.32
N HIS A 405 -10.39 -11.59 32.38
CA HIS A 405 -9.51 -11.34 31.24
C HIS A 405 -9.53 -12.47 30.21
N LEU A 406 -9.47 -13.72 30.68
CA LEU A 406 -9.58 -14.89 29.80
C LEU A 406 -10.93 -14.95 29.07
N CYS A 407 -12.02 -14.59 29.75
CA CYS A 407 -13.34 -14.45 29.14
C CYS A 407 -13.35 -13.36 28.06
N ARG A 408 -12.74 -12.19 28.31
CA ARG A 408 -12.59 -11.13 27.29
C ARG A 408 -11.90 -11.66 26.04
N CYS A 409 -10.72 -12.25 26.18
CA CYS A 409 -9.97 -12.78 25.04
C CYS A 409 -10.78 -13.86 24.29
N THR A 410 -11.47 -14.74 25.02
CA THR A 410 -12.30 -15.80 24.43
C THR A 410 -13.48 -15.25 23.63
N ILE A 411 -14.23 -14.30 24.19
CA ILE A 411 -15.37 -13.65 23.51
C ILE A 411 -14.88 -12.91 22.26
N ARG A 412 -13.82 -12.10 22.38
CA ARG A 412 -13.24 -11.38 21.25
C ARG A 412 -12.76 -12.32 20.15
N LYS A 413 -12.10 -13.42 20.50
CA LYS A 413 -11.67 -14.45 19.54
C LYS A 413 -12.86 -15.05 18.79
N ARG A 414 -13.98 -15.32 19.46
CA ARG A 414 -15.21 -15.80 18.80
C ARG A 414 -15.82 -14.76 17.86
N LEU A 415 -15.91 -13.50 18.30
CA LEU A 415 -16.40 -12.39 17.46
C LEU A 415 -15.50 -12.15 16.24
N HIS A 416 -14.18 -12.31 16.38
CA HIS A 416 -13.24 -12.23 15.27
C HIS A 416 -13.48 -13.36 14.26
N GLN A 417 -13.60 -14.60 14.72
CA GLN A 417 -13.89 -15.78 13.89
C GLN A 417 -15.19 -15.63 13.08
N THR A 418 -16.20 -14.97 13.65
CA THR A 418 -17.47 -14.68 12.97
C THR A 418 -17.45 -13.37 12.17
N ARG A 419 -16.28 -12.72 12.03
CA ARG A 419 -16.09 -11.42 11.36
C ARG A 419 -17.06 -10.35 11.87
N SER A 420 -17.35 -10.39 13.16
CA SER A 420 -18.30 -9.51 13.81
C SER A 420 -17.61 -8.36 14.54
N LEU A 421 -16.31 -8.43 14.84
CA LEU A 421 -15.58 -7.30 15.41
C LEU A 421 -15.49 -6.10 14.44
N PRO A 422 -15.43 -4.85 14.96
CA PRO A 422 -15.62 -4.48 16.37
C PRO A 422 -17.11 -4.46 16.77
N ASN A 423 -18.01 -4.23 15.81
CA ASN A 423 -19.43 -3.94 16.04
C ASN A 423 -20.20 -5.02 16.81
N GLY A 424 -19.76 -6.28 16.71
CA GLY A 424 -20.35 -7.44 17.35
C GLY A 424 -20.33 -7.38 18.86
N VAL A 425 -19.43 -6.60 19.47
CA VAL A 425 -19.42 -6.37 20.93
C VAL A 425 -20.74 -5.70 21.37
N PHE A 426 -21.20 -4.68 20.63
CA PHE A 426 -22.42 -3.93 20.94
C PHE A 426 -23.69 -4.72 20.67
N HIS A 427 -23.61 -5.78 19.86
CA HIS A 427 -24.75 -6.67 19.59
C HIS A 427 -24.95 -7.74 20.67
N LEU A 428 -24.05 -7.85 21.65
CA LEU A 428 -24.18 -8.81 22.75
C LEU A 428 -25.20 -8.39 23.82
N GLY A 429 -25.66 -7.12 23.80
CA GLY A 429 -26.61 -6.60 24.79
C GLY A 429 -26.04 -6.53 26.21
N LEU A 430 -24.73 -6.27 26.34
CA LEU A 430 -24.04 -6.23 27.62
C LEU A 430 -24.19 -4.84 28.28
N PRO A 431 -24.04 -4.75 29.62
CA PRO A 431 -23.87 -3.45 30.27
C PRO A 431 -22.71 -2.66 29.65
N LYS A 432 -22.88 -1.34 29.50
CA LYS A 432 -21.90 -0.43 28.87
C LYS A 432 -20.47 -0.58 29.40
N SER A 433 -20.34 -0.90 30.69
CA SER A 433 -19.04 -1.19 31.29
C SER A 433 -18.39 -2.43 30.67
N LEU A 434 -19.10 -3.56 30.62
CA LEU A 434 -18.59 -4.78 29.99
C LEU A 434 -18.35 -4.59 28.49
N GLU A 435 -19.16 -3.81 27.78
CA GLU A 435 -18.92 -3.47 26.38
C GLU A 435 -17.57 -2.78 26.18
N LYS A 436 -17.32 -1.70 26.93
CA LYS A 436 -16.05 -0.96 26.87
C LYS A 436 -14.84 -1.82 27.28
N TYR A 437 -15.00 -2.68 28.29
CA TYR A 437 -13.97 -3.64 28.69
C TYR A 437 -13.65 -4.64 27.58
N LEU A 438 -14.68 -5.21 26.94
CA LEU A 438 -14.53 -6.09 25.79
C LEU A 438 -13.96 -5.35 24.57
N ASN A 439 -14.24 -4.05 24.44
CA ASN A 439 -13.73 -3.20 23.38
C ASN A 439 -12.32 -2.62 23.66
N LEU A 440 -11.64 -3.10 24.71
CA LEU A 440 -10.27 -2.75 25.09
C LEU A 440 -10.05 -1.28 25.53
N GLU A 441 -11.13 -0.53 25.75
CA GLU A 441 -11.06 0.88 26.17
C GLU A 441 -10.53 1.04 27.60
N TYR A 442 -10.73 0.02 28.46
CA TYR A 442 -10.22 -0.01 29.82
C TYR A 442 -10.03 -1.45 30.34
N ASP A 443 -9.40 -1.61 31.51
CA ASP A 443 -9.24 -2.90 32.23
C ASP A 443 -10.15 -3.06 33.47
#